data_AF-A0A0D5C0A9-F1
#
_entry.id   AF-A0A0D5C0A9-F1
#
_cell.length_a   1.000
_cell.length_b   1.000
_cell.length_c   1.000
_cell.angle_alpha   90.00
_cell.angle_beta   90.00
_cell.angle_gamma   90.00
#
_symmetry.space_group_name_H-M   'P 1'
#
loop_
_entity.id
_entity.type
_entity.pdbx_description
1 polymer ?
#
loop_
_entity_poly.entity_id
_entity_poly.type
_entity_poly.pdbx_seq_one_letter_code
_entity_poly.pdbx_strand_id
1 'polypeptide(L)' 'MKCSISECKFKAIETVSISFRETRNLCKEHYELFKNKDKKHLPKFSKASKF' A
#
# COMPACT_ATOMS: atom_id res chain seq x y z
N MET A 1 -0.69 1.83 -15.82
CA MET A 1 0.33 2.42 -14.92
C MET A 1 1.48 2.91 -15.76
N LYS A 2 1.87 4.19 -15.63
CA LYS A 2 2.97 4.81 -16.39
C LYS A 2 4.32 4.86 -15.65
N CYS A 3 4.40 4.31 -14.45
CA CYS A 3 5.63 4.22 -13.65
C CYS A 3 5.53 3.08 -12.65
N SER A 4 6.66 2.62 -12.11
CA SER A 4 6.73 1.70 -10.97
C SER A 4 6.66 2.47 -9.64
N ILE A 5 6.27 1.79 -8.55
CA ILE A 5 6.26 2.38 -7.20
C ILE A 5 7.66 2.89 -6.80
N SER A 6 8.71 2.16 -7.17
CA SER A 6 10.11 2.56 -6.93
C SER A 6 10.48 3.89 -7.59
N GLU A 7 9.82 4.23 -8.70
CA GLU A 7 10.05 5.47 -9.47
C GLU A 7 9.18 6.63 -8.96
N CYS A 8 8.25 6.36 -8.03
CA CYS A 8 7.37 7.39 -7.48
C CYS A 8 8.11 8.40 -6.62
N LYS A 9 9.32 8.11 -6.14
CA LYS A 9 10.10 9.02 -5.28
C LYS A 9 10.23 10.44 -5.87
N PHE A 10 10.35 10.56 -7.19
CA PHE A 10 10.51 11.85 -7.87
C PHE A 10 9.19 12.56 -8.21
N LYS A 11 8.05 11.86 -8.14
CA LYS A 11 6.71 12.37 -8.50
C LYS A 11 5.71 12.16 -7.37
N ALA A 12 6.20 11.96 -6.15
CA ALA A 12 5.39 11.59 -5.02
C ALA A 12 4.58 12.80 -4.57
N ILE A 13 3.29 12.56 -4.32
CA ILE A 13 2.39 13.56 -3.76
C ILE A 13 2.15 13.30 -2.27
N GLU A 14 2.18 12.04 -1.85
CA GLU A 14 1.84 11.64 -0.48
C GLU A 14 2.58 10.35 -0.09
N THR A 15 2.89 10.23 1.20
CA THR A 15 3.44 9.00 1.79
C THR A 15 2.30 8.12 2.29
N VAL A 16 2.19 6.91 1.75
CA VAL A 16 1.11 5.96 2.08
C VAL A 16 1.68 4.67 2.64
N SER A 17 1.04 4.14 3.68
CA SER A 17 1.24 2.77 4.14
C SER A 17 0.74 1.79 3.10
N ILE A 18 1.65 1.11 2.41
CA ILE A 18 1.30 0.06 1.44
C ILE A 18 1.23 -1.33 2.10
N SER A 19 1.73 -1.47 3.32
CA SER A 19 1.65 -2.67 4.16
C SER A 19 1.85 -2.30 5.64
N PHE A 20 1.59 -3.25 6.54
CA PHE A 20 1.70 -3.07 8.00
C PHE A 20 3.08 -2.57 8.46
N ARG A 21 4.16 -2.86 7.72
CA ARG A 21 5.54 -2.45 8.03
C ARG A 21 6.19 -1.58 6.97
N GLU A 22 5.46 -1.21 5.92
CA GLU A 22 6.06 -0.47 4.80
C GLU A 22 5.21 0.73 4.39
N THR A 23 5.84 1.90 4.43
CA THR A 23 5.34 3.15 3.88
C THR A 23 6.15 3.54 2.65
N ARG A 24 5.49 4.10 1.64
CA ARG A 24 6.13 4.58 0.41
C ARG A 24 5.58 5.91 -0.03
N ASN A 25 6.43 6.70 -0.65
CA ASN A 25 6.04 7.95 -1.31
C ASN A 25 5.43 7.60 -2.68
N LEU A 26 4.14 7.85 -2.85
CA LEU A 26 3.38 7.46 -4.03
C LEU A 26 3.02 8.67 -4.89
N CYS A 27 3.10 8.50 -6.21
CA CYS A 27 2.52 9.44 -7.16
C CYS A 27 1.00 9.29 -7.20
N LYS A 28 0.28 10.25 -7.81
CA LYS A 28 -1.19 10.29 -7.84
C LYS A 28 -1.84 8.98 -8.30
N GLU A 29 -1.33 8.36 -9.38
CA GLU A 29 -1.86 7.07 -9.87
C GLU A 29 -1.74 5.96 -8.82
N HIS A 30 -0.57 5.81 -8.20
CA HIS A 30 -0.35 4.77 -7.19
C HIS A 30 -1.11 5.08 -5.91
N TYR A 31 -1.15 6.34 -5.51
CA TYR A 31 -1.93 6.80 -4.37
C TYR A 31 -3.38 6.32 -4.46
N GLU A 32 -4.04 6.52 -5.60
CA GLU A 32 -5.44 6.10 -5.82
C GLU A 32 -5.65 4.58 -5.67
N LEU A 33 -4.64 3.78 -6.00
CA LEU A 33 -4.69 2.33 -5.91
C LEU A 33 -4.44 1.81 -4.49
N PHE A 34 -3.59 2.49 -3.73
CA PHE A 34 -3.23 2.08 -2.37
C PHE A 34 -4.08 2.74 -1.28
N LYS A 35 -4.65 3.94 -1.52
CA LYS A 35 -5.51 4.66 -0.54
C LYS A 35 -6.72 3.83 -0.08
N ASN A 36 -7.20 2.91 -0.92
CA ASN A 36 -8.34 2.05 -0.63
C ASN A 36 -7.94 0.63 -0.18
N LYS A 37 -6.65 0.28 -0.23
CA LYS A 37 -6.16 -1.03 0.22
C LYS A 37 -6.18 -1.15 1.74
N ASP A 38 -5.92 -0.06 2.45
CA ASP A 38 -5.98 -0.01 3.92
C ASP A 38 -7.38 -0.36 4.44
N LYS A 39 -8.44 0.04 3.72
CA LYS A 39 -9.84 -0.31 4.07
C LYS A 39 -10.23 -1.76 3.71
N LYS A 40 -9.55 -2.40 2.75
CA LYS A 40 -9.89 -3.76 2.30
C LYS A 40 -9.06 -4.85 2.95
N HIS A 41 -7.87 -4.52 3.47
CA HIS A 41 -7.04 -5.49 4.18
C HIS A 41 -7.35 -5.45 5.68
N LEU A 42 -8.52 -5.97 6.05
CA LEU A 42 -8.62 -6.68 7.32
C LEU A 42 -8.04 -8.07 7.03
N PRO A 43 -6.75 -8.33 7.30
CA PRO A 43 -6.29 -9.71 7.30
C PRO A 43 -7.13 -10.40 8.36
N LYS A 44 -8.10 -11.21 7.93
CA LYS A 44 -8.65 -12.27 8.78
C LYS A 44 -7.47 -13.19 9.04
N PHE A 45 -6.67 -12.85 10.05
CA PHE A 45 -5.73 -13.77 10.66
C PHE A 45 -6.58 -14.84 11.33
N SER A 46 -7.03 -15.81 10.54
CA SER A 46 -7.55 -17.05 11.06
C SER A 46 -6.37 -17.70 11.79
N LYS A 47 -6.37 -17.67 13.12
CA LYS A 47 -5.40 -18.42 13.92
C LYS A 47 -5.43 -19.86 13.44
N ALA A 48 -4.37 -20.29 12.76
CA ALA A 48 -4.13 -21.70 12.49
C ALA A 48 -3.60 -22.35 13.77
N SER A 49 -4.44 -22.41 14.81
CA SER A 49 -4.23 -23.31 15.95
C SER A 49 -5.30 -24.37 15.86
N LYS A 50 -4.96 -25.47 15.19
CA LYS A 50 -5.54 -26.77 15.48
C LYS A 50 -4.53 -27.47 16.38
N PHE A 51 -4.84 -27.58 17.66
CA PHE A 51 -4.26 -28.54 18.59
C PHE A 51 -5.33 -29.57 18.89
#